data_AF-A0A7G8Q7Q0-F1
#
_entry.id   AF-A0A7G8Q7Q0-F1
#
_cell.length_a   1.000
_cell.length_b   1.000
_cell.length_c   1.000
_cell.angle_alpha   90.00
_cell.angle_beta   90.00
_cell.angle_gamma   90.00
#
_symmetry.space_group_name_H-M   'P 1'
#
loop_
_entity.id
_entity.type
_entity.pdbx_description
1 polymer ?
#
loop_
_entity_poly.entity_id
_entity_poly.type
_entity_poly.pdbx_seq_one_letter_code
_entity_poly.pdbx_strand_id
1 'polypeptide(L)'
;MKRLPLVLTASLLAAVACPAFSGDSQPAQDGNLSYSGNFLTLKEGRNYVQLTTDGRQRVFVAAVWPDGWMGLHGSDQIERVDGQPIRWVGQFVSQLKDQAGPVTLTVYHHDIAMRVYEKREVQLARADYAKFIPASGAN
;
A
#
# COMPACT_ATOMS: atom_id res chain seq x y z
N MET A 1 -11.40 14.32 80.93
CA MET A 1 -12.34 13.19 80.80
C MET A 1 -13.29 13.46 79.64
N LYS A 2 -13.64 12.41 78.85
CA LYS A 2 -14.59 12.31 77.71
C LYS A 2 -14.06 12.86 76.35
N ARG A 3 -13.44 12.05 75.46
CA ARG A 3 -13.85 10.92 74.56
C ARG A 3 -14.47 11.37 73.21
N LEU A 4 -13.74 11.07 72.13
CA LEU A 4 -14.10 11.05 70.70
C LEU A 4 -15.16 9.97 70.38
N PRO A 5 -15.88 10.08 69.24
CA PRO A 5 -15.50 9.37 67.99
C PRO A 5 -15.74 10.25 66.73
N LEU A 6 -14.91 10.33 65.69
CA LEU A 6 -14.41 9.37 64.69
C LEU A 6 -15.50 8.55 63.96
N VAL A 7 -15.89 9.00 62.75
CA VAL A 7 -16.23 8.11 61.62
C VAL A 7 -15.78 8.78 60.32
N LEU A 8 -14.83 8.12 59.63
CA LEU A 8 -14.46 8.33 58.23
C LEU A 8 -15.61 7.86 57.33
N THR A 9 -15.85 8.53 56.21
CA THR A 9 -16.28 7.81 54.99
C THR A 9 -15.74 8.54 53.75
N ALA A 10 -14.75 7.91 53.15
CA ALA A 10 -14.17 8.28 51.86
C ALA A 10 -14.70 7.32 50.78
N SER A 11 -14.58 7.79 49.53
CA SER A 11 -14.61 7.03 48.26
C SER A 11 -15.96 6.94 47.56
N LEU A 12 -16.03 7.48 46.33
CA LEU A 12 -15.79 6.65 45.14
C LEU A 12 -15.43 7.53 43.94
N LEU A 13 -14.32 7.18 43.30
CA LEU A 13 -13.86 7.70 42.01
C LEU A 13 -14.76 7.21 40.87
N ALA A 14 -15.11 8.09 39.94
CA ALA A 14 -15.55 7.72 38.61
C ALA A 14 -14.55 8.32 37.60
N ALA A 15 -13.50 7.56 37.29
CA ALA A 15 -12.61 7.87 36.18
C ALA A 15 -13.36 7.57 34.88
N VAL A 16 -13.69 8.61 34.13
CA VAL A 16 -14.19 8.50 32.75
C VAL A 16 -13.05 7.94 31.92
N ALA A 17 -13.18 6.69 31.51
CA ALA A 17 -12.24 6.04 30.60
C ALA A 17 -12.27 6.76 29.25
N CYS A 18 -11.17 7.39 28.88
CA CYS A 18 -10.92 7.82 27.51
C CYS A 18 -10.99 6.60 26.58
N PRO A 19 -11.61 6.69 25.39
CA PRO A 19 -11.34 5.71 24.35
C PRO A 19 -9.88 5.91 23.93
N ALA A 20 -9.01 5.03 24.43
CA ALA A 20 -7.72 4.83 23.83
C ALA A 20 -7.99 4.30 22.42
N PHE A 21 -7.72 5.12 21.41
CA PHE A 21 -7.49 4.60 20.07
C PHE A 21 -6.36 3.60 20.22
N SER A 22 -6.71 2.31 20.18
CA SER A 22 -5.75 1.24 19.97
C SER A 22 -4.99 1.64 18.72
N GLY A 23 -3.74 2.04 18.91
CA GLY A 23 -2.81 2.14 17.81
C GLY A 23 -2.79 0.78 17.17
N ASP A 24 -3.38 0.67 15.99
CA ASP A 24 -3.06 -0.37 15.03
C ASP A 24 -1.53 -0.33 14.92
N SER A 25 -0.91 -1.23 15.66
CA SER A 25 0.51 -1.48 15.57
C SER A 25 0.62 -2.23 14.26
N GLN A 26 0.69 -1.44 13.19
CA GLN A 26 0.87 -1.90 11.83
C GLN A 26 2.07 -2.85 11.88
N PRO A 27 1.87 -4.13 11.61
CA PRO A 27 2.94 -5.11 11.68
C PRO A 27 4.02 -4.64 10.73
N ALA A 28 5.26 -4.73 11.19
CA ALA A 28 6.43 -4.35 10.43
C ALA A 28 6.41 -5.08 9.09
N GLN A 29 5.92 -4.36 8.08
CA GLN A 29 6.12 -4.64 6.68
C GLN A 29 7.62 -4.95 6.51
N ASP A 30 7.97 -6.07 5.89
CA ASP A 30 9.33 -6.28 5.38
C ASP A 30 9.79 -4.94 4.82
N GLY A 31 10.84 -4.33 5.41
CA GLY A 31 11.09 -2.87 5.34
C GLY A 31 11.22 -2.26 3.93
N ASN A 32 11.13 -3.13 2.93
CA ASN A 32 11.15 -2.90 1.52
C ASN A 32 9.75 -2.67 0.91
N LEU A 33 8.62 -3.08 1.50
CA LEU A 33 7.29 -2.92 0.90
C LEU A 33 6.29 -2.26 1.84
N SER A 34 5.86 -1.03 1.51
CA SER A 34 4.73 -0.38 2.17
C SER A 34 3.45 -0.43 1.35
N TYR A 35 2.34 -0.83 1.96
CA TYR A 35 1.04 -0.97 1.30
C TYR A 35 -0.12 -0.49 2.19
N SER A 36 -1.06 0.25 1.60
CA SER A 36 -2.26 0.80 2.29
C SER A 36 -3.51 0.80 1.41
N GLY A 37 -3.69 -0.22 0.57
CA GLY A 37 -4.86 -0.37 -0.30
C GLY A 37 -4.76 0.50 -1.56
N ASN A 38 -4.73 1.83 -1.41
CA ASN A 38 -4.62 2.76 -2.54
C ASN A 38 -3.19 3.15 -2.89
N PHE A 39 -2.25 2.86 -1.98
CA PHE A 39 -0.84 3.17 -2.15
C PHE A 39 -0.01 1.92 -1.96
N LEU A 40 1.04 1.80 -2.77
CA LEU A 40 2.08 0.80 -2.63
C LEU A 40 3.42 1.47 -2.87
N THR A 41 4.42 1.19 -2.05
CA THR A 41 5.80 1.62 -2.22
C THR A 41 6.70 0.42 -2.03
N LEU A 42 7.41 0.02 -3.08
CA LEU A 42 8.46 -1.00 -3.02
C LEU A 42 9.82 -0.30 -3.10
N LYS A 43 10.74 -0.68 -2.22
CA LYS A 43 12.13 -0.23 -2.14
C LYS A 43 13.02 -1.47 -2.09
N GLU A 44 13.97 -1.59 -3.02
CA GLU A 44 14.91 -2.70 -3.10
C GLU A 44 16.33 -2.15 -3.34
N GLY A 45 17.07 -1.97 -2.24
CA GLY A 45 18.38 -1.31 -2.28
C GLY A 45 18.27 0.12 -2.81
N ARG A 46 18.83 0.35 -4.01
CA ARG A 46 18.73 1.66 -4.69
C ARG A 46 17.47 1.82 -5.52
N ASN A 47 16.77 0.73 -5.81
CA ASN A 47 15.61 0.76 -6.69
C ASN A 47 14.36 1.08 -5.86
N TYR A 48 13.43 1.83 -6.42
CA TYR A 48 12.12 2.02 -5.80
C TYR A 48 11.04 2.19 -6.85
N VAL A 49 9.80 1.85 -6.48
CA VAL A 49 8.61 2.12 -7.28
C VAL A 49 7.45 2.42 -6.34
N GLN A 50 6.68 3.44 -6.68
CA GLN A 50 5.52 3.90 -5.94
C GLN A 50 4.30 3.88 -6.83
N LEU A 51 3.27 3.14 -6.41
CA LEU A 51 1.97 3.10 -7.04
C LEU A 51 0.95 3.88 -6.21
N THR A 52 0.05 4.57 -6.89
CA THR A 52 -1.05 5.30 -6.28
C THR A 52 -2.34 5.11 -7.07
N THR A 53 -3.48 5.26 -6.41
CA THR A 53 -4.80 5.31 -7.05
C THR A 53 -5.27 6.76 -7.09
N ASP A 54 -5.69 7.26 -8.25
CA ASP A 54 -6.25 8.60 -8.38
C ASP A 54 -7.75 8.66 -7.99
N GLY A 55 -8.31 9.87 -7.96
CA GLY A 55 -9.73 10.09 -7.69
C GLY A 55 -10.69 9.56 -8.78
N ARG A 56 -10.17 9.01 -9.89
CA ARG A 56 -10.94 8.41 -10.98
C ARG A 56 -10.78 6.88 -11.02
N GLN A 57 -10.25 6.27 -9.97
CA GLN A 57 -10.03 4.83 -9.89
C GLN A 57 -9.10 4.31 -11.01
N ARG A 58 -7.96 4.98 -11.17
CA ARG A 58 -6.87 4.56 -12.05
C ARG A 58 -5.60 4.39 -11.24
N VAL A 59 -4.83 3.37 -11.57
CA VAL A 59 -3.54 3.09 -10.91
C VAL A 59 -2.42 3.74 -11.69
N PHE A 60 -1.60 4.53 -11.00
CA PHE A 60 -0.45 5.21 -11.58
C PHE A 60 0.86 4.84 -10.90
N VAL A 61 1.93 4.81 -11.67
CA VAL A 61 3.30 4.87 -11.17
C VAL A 61 3.60 6.33 -10.81
N ALA A 62 3.45 6.66 -9.53
CA ALA A 62 3.72 7.99 -9.03
C ALA A 62 5.22 8.34 -9.15
N ALA A 63 6.08 7.34 -8.93
CA ALA A 63 7.52 7.49 -9.03
C ALA A 63 8.19 6.12 -9.19
N VAL A 64 9.32 6.08 -9.89
CA VAL A 64 10.14 4.87 -10.09
C VAL A 64 11.60 5.27 -10.24
N TRP A 65 12.51 4.47 -9.71
CA TRP A 65 13.94 4.65 -9.88
C TRP A 65 14.69 3.31 -9.92
N PRO A 66 15.69 3.17 -10.80
CA PRO A 66 15.91 4.05 -11.95
C PRO A 66 14.68 4.07 -12.87
N ASP A 67 14.52 5.12 -13.67
CA ASP A 67 13.44 5.15 -14.66
C ASP A 67 13.56 3.94 -15.60
N GLY A 68 12.43 3.31 -15.93
CA GLY A 68 12.40 2.05 -16.68
C GLY A 68 12.64 0.79 -15.83
N TRP A 69 12.80 0.89 -14.50
CA TRP A 69 12.91 -0.29 -13.65
C TRP A 69 11.62 -1.14 -13.74
N MET A 70 11.79 -2.45 -13.96
CA MET A 70 10.69 -3.38 -14.27
C MET A 70 9.87 -2.98 -15.52
N GLY A 71 10.42 -2.18 -16.43
CA GLY A 71 9.71 -1.66 -17.61
C GLY A 71 8.66 -0.59 -17.28
N LEU A 72 8.67 -0.06 -16.06
CA LEU A 72 7.77 1.00 -15.60
C LEU A 72 8.49 2.35 -15.60
N HIS A 73 7.75 3.38 -15.96
CA HIS A 73 8.23 4.76 -16.01
C HIS A 73 7.35 5.64 -15.12
N GLY A 74 7.88 6.80 -14.73
CA GLY A 74 7.09 7.81 -14.04
C GLY A 74 5.87 8.21 -14.87
N SER A 75 4.72 8.40 -14.21
CA SER A 75 3.43 8.76 -14.83
C SER A 75 2.75 7.66 -15.65
N ASP A 76 3.28 6.43 -15.65
CA ASP A 76 2.58 5.28 -16.22
C ASP A 76 1.24 5.05 -15.55
N GLN A 77 0.22 4.78 -16.36
CA GLN A 77 -1.07 4.29 -15.91
C GLN A 77 -1.16 2.78 -16.14
N ILE A 78 -1.33 1.99 -15.10
CA ILE A 78 -1.55 0.55 -15.22
C ILE A 78 -3.05 0.33 -15.35
N GLU A 79 -3.50 -0.23 -16.48
CA GLU A 79 -4.92 -0.45 -16.74
C GLU A 79 -5.36 -1.89 -16.52
N ARG A 80 -4.48 -2.86 -16.78
CA ARG A 80 -4.81 -4.28 -16.75
C ARG A 80 -3.66 -5.14 -16.27
N VAL A 81 -4.00 -6.28 -15.68
CA VAL A 81 -3.11 -7.43 -15.42
C VAL A 81 -3.68 -8.62 -16.18
N ASP A 82 -2.92 -9.21 -17.09
CA ASP A 82 -3.34 -10.34 -17.95
C ASP A 82 -4.71 -10.12 -18.61
N GLY A 83 -4.89 -8.90 -19.15
CA GLY A 83 -6.13 -8.49 -19.80
C GLY A 83 -7.29 -8.15 -18.84
N GLN A 84 -7.18 -8.44 -17.53
CA GLN A 84 -8.19 -8.09 -16.55
C GLN A 84 -8.03 -6.64 -16.09
N PRO A 85 -9.10 -5.82 -16.12
CA PRO A 85 -9.01 -4.42 -15.71
C PRO A 85 -8.71 -4.29 -14.22
N ILE A 86 -7.97 -3.25 -13.86
CA ILE A 86 -7.76 -2.80 -12.48
C ILE A 86 -8.29 -1.38 -12.29
N ARG A 87 -8.72 -1.08 -11.07
CA ARG A 87 -9.31 0.21 -10.68
C ARG A 87 -8.57 0.88 -9.52
N TRP A 88 -7.79 0.13 -8.76
CA TRP A 88 -7.06 0.63 -7.60
C TRP A 88 -5.94 -0.34 -7.22
N VAL A 89 -4.97 0.14 -6.45
CA VAL A 89 -3.72 -0.58 -6.17
C VAL A 89 -3.96 -1.92 -5.47
N GLY A 90 -4.92 -2.04 -4.56
CA GLY A 90 -5.19 -3.32 -3.91
C GLY A 90 -5.87 -4.34 -4.82
N GLN A 91 -6.61 -3.91 -5.84
CA GLN A 91 -7.07 -4.83 -6.89
C GLN A 91 -5.89 -5.35 -7.70
N PHE A 92 -4.93 -4.49 -8.04
CA PHE A 92 -3.68 -4.89 -8.68
C PHE A 92 -2.94 -5.94 -7.84
N VAL A 93 -2.73 -5.67 -6.54
CA VAL A 93 -2.09 -6.63 -5.62
C VAL A 93 -2.88 -7.94 -5.52
N SER A 94 -4.20 -7.88 -5.42
CA SER A 94 -5.04 -9.08 -5.35
C SER A 94 -4.91 -9.93 -6.62
N GLN A 95 -4.95 -9.30 -7.79
CA GLN A 95 -4.83 -10.04 -9.05
C GLN A 95 -3.45 -10.69 -9.19
N LEU A 96 -2.37 -10.06 -8.72
CA LEU A 96 -1.03 -10.64 -8.72
C LEU A 96 -0.89 -11.83 -7.76
N LYS A 97 -1.58 -11.81 -6.62
CA LYS A 97 -1.56 -12.93 -5.64
C LYS A 97 -2.03 -14.25 -6.25
N ASP A 98 -3.00 -14.17 -7.15
CA ASP A 98 -3.61 -15.35 -7.76
C ASP A 98 -2.78 -15.91 -8.93
N GLN A 99 -1.68 -15.24 -9.31
CA GLN A 99 -0.86 -15.64 -10.47
C GLN A 99 0.26 -16.61 -10.12
N ALA A 100 0.34 -17.68 -10.90
CA ALA A 100 1.39 -18.70 -10.76
C ALA A 100 2.61 -18.49 -11.70
N GLY A 101 2.45 -17.71 -12.78
CA GLY A 101 3.43 -17.54 -13.85
C GLY A 101 3.73 -16.06 -14.13
N PRO A 102 4.46 -15.75 -15.22
CA PRO A 102 4.67 -14.36 -15.63
C PRO A 102 3.33 -13.67 -15.93
N VAL A 103 3.28 -12.36 -15.70
CA VAL A 103 2.08 -11.54 -15.91
C VAL A 103 2.38 -10.47 -16.94
N THR A 104 1.36 -10.10 -17.72
CA THR A 104 1.41 -9.01 -18.68
C THR A 104 0.61 -7.84 -18.16
N LEU A 105 1.27 -6.72 -17.91
CA LEU A 105 0.63 -5.47 -17.58
C LEU A 105 0.30 -4.71 -18.87
N THR A 106 -0.94 -4.24 -19.00
CA THR A 106 -1.25 -3.20 -19.98
C THR A 106 -1.02 -1.84 -19.33
N VAL A 107 -0.03 -1.12 -19.84
CA VAL A 107 0.41 0.17 -19.30
C VAL A 107 0.23 1.25 -20.36
N TYR A 108 -0.25 2.40 -19.94
CA TYR A 108 -0.32 3.59 -20.77
C TYR A 108 0.67 4.62 -20.23
N HIS A 109 1.69 4.92 -21.04
CA HIS A 109 2.68 5.93 -20.70
C HIS A 109 2.20 7.31 -21.12
N HIS A 110 2.23 8.22 -20.15
CA HIS A 110 1.91 9.63 -20.35
C HIS A 110 3.15 10.47 -20.04
N ASP A 111 3.91 10.84 -21.08
CA ASP A 111 4.90 11.90 -20.94
C ASP A 111 4.31 13.21 -21.47
N ILE A 112 3.96 14.10 -20.53
CA ILE A 112 3.38 15.41 -20.85
C ILE A 112 4.41 16.32 -21.51
N ALA A 113 5.68 16.24 -21.10
CA ALA A 113 6.74 17.08 -21.65
C ALA A 113 7.05 16.70 -23.10
N MET A 114 7.07 15.40 -23.41
CA MET A 114 7.33 14.87 -24.75
C MET A 114 6.07 14.70 -25.60
N ARG A 115 4.87 14.88 -25.03
CA ARG A 115 3.56 14.59 -25.66
C ARG A 115 3.48 13.14 -26.18
N VAL A 116 4.08 12.21 -25.44
CA VAL A 116 4.05 10.78 -25.77
C VAL A 116 2.87 10.15 -25.04
N TYR A 117 2.09 9.41 -25.81
CA TYR A 117 0.85 8.76 -25.43
C TYR A 117 0.89 7.34 -26.00
N GLU A 118 1.52 6.43 -25.26
CA GLU A 118 1.82 5.10 -25.76
C GLU A 118 1.19 4.03 -24.87
N LYS A 119 0.44 3.13 -25.49
CA LYS A 119 -0.02 1.90 -24.85
C LYS A 119 1.01 0.80 -25.11
N ARG A 120 1.54 0.21 -24.03
CA ARG A 120 2.51 -0.88 -24.08
C ARG A 120 2.11 -2.05 -23.19
N GLU A 121 2.69 -3.20 -23.50
CA GLU A 121 2.60 -4.40 -22.68
C GLU A 121 3.93 -4.59 -21.95
N VAL A 122 3.87 -4.66 -20.62
CA VAL A 122 5.05 -4.88 -19.76
C VAL A 122 4.92 -6.27 -19.17
N GLN A 123 5.81 -7.19 -19.56
CA GLN A 123 5.86 -8.52 -18.98
C GLN A 123 6.71 -8.48 -17.70
N LEU A 124 6.12 -8.96 -16.60
CA LEU A 124 6.82 -9.12 -15.33
C LEU A 124 7.01 -10.60 -15.02
N ALA A 125 8.24 -10.98 -14.71
CA ALA A 125 8.50 -12.29 -14.16
C ALA A 125 7.93 -12.40 -12.75
N ARG A 126 7.60 -13.63 -12.33
CA ARG A 126 7.10 -13.88 -10.96
C ARG A 126 8.01 -13.38 -9.87
N ALA A 127 9.33 -13.53 -10.05
CA ALA A 127 10.31 -13.02 -9.10
C ALA A 127 10.24 -11.49 -8.92
N ASP A 128 9.81 -10.75 -9.94
CA ASP A 128 9.70 -9.30 -9.91
C ASP A 128 8.37 -8.85 -9.30
N TYR A 129 7.24 -9.35 -9.81
CA TYR A 129 5.94 -8.89 -9.32
C TYR A 129 5.59 -9.45 -7.94
N ALA A 130 6.17 -10.58 -7.52
CA ALA A 130 5.95 -11.11 -6.17
C ALA A 130 6.39 -10.13 -5.08
N LYS A 131 7.31 -9.21 -5.40
CA LYS A 131 7.76 -8.14 -4.51
C LYS A 131 6.67 -7.09 -4.24
N PHE A 132 5.62 -7.03 -5.06
CA PHE A 132 4.45 -6.17 -4.84
C PHE A 132 3.42 -6.78 -3.90
N ILE A 133 3.58 -8.05 -3.51
CA ILE A 133 2.60 -8.78 -2.72
C ILE A 133 3.01 -8.67 -1.25
N PRO A 134 2.20 -8.05 -0.39
CA PRO A 134 2.45 -8.08 1.05
C PRO A 134 2.49 -9.53 1.55
N ALA A 135 3.52 -9.87 2.33
CA ALA A 135 3.60 -11.15 2.99
C ALA A 135 2.33 -11.39 3.81
N SER A 136 1.73 -12.56 3.67
CA SER A 136 0.56 -12.94 4.48
C SER A 136 0.98 -13.04 5.94
N GLY A 137 0.68 -12.01 6.73
CA GLY A 137 1.08 -11.97 8.13
C GLY A 137 0.71 -10.67 8.84
N ALA A 138 -0.59 -10.36 8.88
CA ALA A 138 -1.28 -9.83 10.06
C ALA A 138 -2.77 -9.65 9.80
N ASN A 139 -3.53 -10.60 10.32
CA ASN A 139 -4.76 -10.31 11.04
C ASN A 139 -4.53 -10.71 12.50
#